data_AF-A0A1Y1Z6W7-F1
#
_entry.id   AF-A0A1Y1Z6W7-F1
#
_cell.length_a   1.000
_cell.length_b   1.000
_cell.length_c   1.000
_cell.angle_alpha   90.00
_cell.angle_beta   90.00
_cell.angle_gamma   90.00
#
_symmetry.space_group_name_H-M   'P 1'
#
loop_
_entity.id
_entity.type
_entity.pdbx_description
1 polymer ?
#
loop_
_entity_poly.entity_id
_entity_poly.type
_entity_poly.pdbx_seq_one_letter_code
_entity_poly.pdbx_strand_id
1 'polypeptide(L)'
;MNILIFGDQTADQYPVLRKASIRRNNALLSTFLEQVSVALRQEVQQLPRTQREQIPDFLRFSDLVEAYYAKGLKIPQLESCMVTVAQLAHYIGYYGENPTELPNPTNGRLLGLCTGLLAASVVASSKTLGEFLPLSIEAIRIAFRTGSCVGNAKEALEQRAGAKESWSTIVAGISENAANSALSKFHEERQIPASAQAYVSAVSVMAITVS
;
A
#
# COMPACT_ATOMS: atom_id res chain seq x y z
N MET A 1 13.99 -8.78 -21.84
CA MET A 1 13.95 -7.74 -20.79
C MET A 1 12.70 -7.98 -19.98
N ASN A 2 12.83 -8.24 -18.68
CA ASN A 2 11.68 -8.54 -17.82
C ASN A 2 11.32 -7.27 -17.05
N ILE A 3 10.06 -6.86 -17.10
CA ILE A 3 9.55 -5.71 -16.34
C ILE A 3 8.64 -6.26 -15.24
N LEU A 4 8.98 -5.98 -13.98
CA LEU A 4 8.09 -6.22 -12.86
C LEU A 4 7.40 -4.92 -12.47
N ILE A 5 6.07 -4.97 -12.39
CA ILE A 5 5.23 -3.82 -12.08
C ILE A 5 4.52 -4.09 -10.76
N PHE A 6 4.67 -3.14 -9.83
CA PHE A 6 4.05 -3.15 -8.52
C PHE A 6 3.02 -2.02 -8.48
N GLY A 7 1.74 -2.40 -8.39
CA GLY A 7 0.62 -1.46 -8.39
C GLY A 7 0.49 -0.67 -7.09
N ASP A 8 -0.57 0.12 -7.00
CA ASP A 8 -0.90 0.95 -5.84
C ASP A 8 -2.13 0.40 -5.07
N GLN A 9 -2.73 1.25 -4.24
CA GLN A 9 -3.90 0.93 -3.41
C GLN A 9 -5.22 0.84 -4.18
N THR A 10 -5.24 1.14 -5.50
CA THR A 10 -6.49 1.09 -6.29
C THR A 10 -6.97 -0.33 -6.58
N ALA A 11 -6.06 -1.31 -6.55
CA ALA A 11 -6.41 -2.71 -6.78
C ALA A 11 -6.99 -3.38 -5.52
N ASP A 12 -7.88 -4.35 -5.70
CA ASP A 12 -8.37 -5.18 -4.61
C ASP A 12 -7.32 -6.22 -4.20
N GLN A 13 -6.81 -6.08 -2.98
CA GLN A 13 -5.75 -6.95 -2.44
C GLN A 13 -6.30 -8.23 -1.81
N TYR A 14 -7.59 -8.28 -1.44
CA TYR A 14 -8.16 -9.39 -0.69
C TYR A 14 -7.98 -10.75 -1.38
N PRO A 15 -8.22 -10.91 -2.70
CA PRO A 15 -8.05 -12.19 -3.38
C PRO A 15 -6.61 -12.74 -3.28
N VAL A 16 -5.61 -11.86 -3.41
CA VAL A 16 -4.20 -12.22 -3.34
C VAL A 16 -3.82 -12.60 -1.91
N LEU A 17 -4.21 -11.79 -0.93
CA LEU A 17 -3.93 -12.03 0.48
C LEU A 17 -4.58 -13.31 0.99
N ARG A 18 -5.83 -13.56 0.61
CA ARG A 18 -6.55 -14.79 0.96
C ARG A 18 -5.90 -16.01 0.33
N LYS A 19 -5.53 -15.94 -0.96
CA LYS A 19 -4.83 -17.03 -1.66
C LYS A 19 -3.46 -17.32 -1.04
N ALA A 20 -2.71 -16.30 -0.66
CA ALA A 20 -1.44 -16.46 0.05
C ALA A 20 -1.64 -17.13 1.42
N SER A 21 -2.67 -16.72 2.17
CA SER A 21 -2.96 -17.21 3.52
C SER A 21 -3.36 -18.69 3.58
N ILE A 22 -3.97 -19.23 2.52
CA ILE A 22 -4.37 -20.64 2.46
C ILE A 22 -3.30 -21.56 1.85
N ARG A 23 -2.22 -21.00 1.29
CA ARG A 23 -1.18 -21.79 0.63
C ARG A 23 -0.32 -22.51 1.67
N ARG A 24 -0.37 -23.85 1.68
CA ARG A 24 0.33 -24.69 2.68
C ARG A 24 1.69 -25.22 2.20
N ASN A 25 1.88 -25.38 0.90
CA ASN A 25 3.06 -26.04 0.32
C ASN A 25 4.20 -25.06 -0.02
N ASN A 26 4.31 -23.96 0.71
CA ASN A 26 5.38 -22.98 0.52
C ASN A 26 5.86 -22.50 1.90
N ALA A 27 6.95 -23.12 2.38
CA ALA A 27 7.51 -22.85 3.70
C ALA A 27 7.97 -21.39 3.84
N LEU A 28 8.59 -20.84 2.78
CA LEU A 28 9.07 -19.46 2.78
C LEU A 28 7.91 -18.45 2.92
N LEU A 29 6.81 -18.67 2.18
CA LEU A 29 5.61 -17.84 2.29
C LEU A 29 4.98 -17.95 3.68
N SER A 30 4.96 -19.14 4.27
CA SER A 30 4.44 -19.35 5.62
C SER A 30 5.28 -18.60 6.66
N THR A 31 6.61 -18.74 6.61
CA THR A 31 7.53 -17.98 7.46
C THR A 31 7.39 -16.47 7.28
N PHE A 32 7.23 -16.01 6.04
CA PHE A 32 6.98 -14.61 5.76
C PHE A 32 5.71 -14.11 6.46
N LEU A 33 4.56 -14.77 6.27
CA LEU A 33 3.29 -14.35 6.89
C LEU A 33 3.31 -14.42 8.42
N GLU A 34 4.03 -15.37 9.01
CA GLU A 34 4.28 -15.41 10.46
C GLU A 34 5.07 -14.19 10.93
N GLN A 35 6.15 -13.83 10.24
CA GLN A 35 6.93 -12.65 10.55
C GLN A 35 6.16 -11.35 10.34
N VAL A 36 5.31 -11.27 9.30
CA VAL A 36 4.37 -10.16 9.12
C VAL A 36 3.44 -10.04 10.32
N SER A 37 2.91 -11.16 10.81
CA SER A 37 2.02 -11.19 11.97
C SER A 37 2.69 -10.59 13.21
N VAL A 38 3.95 -10.97 13.47
CA VAL A 38 4.73 -10.44 14.60
C VAL A 38 5.05 -8.96 14.41
N ALA A 39 5.54 -8.57 13.23
CA ALA A 39 5.94 -7.20 12.95
C ALA A 39 4.77 -6.22 13.07
N LEU A 40 3.60 -6.56 12.49
CA LEU A 40 2.41 -5.72 12.58
C LEU A 40 1.90 -5.62 14.02
N ARG A 41 1.88 -6.70 14.81
CA ARG A 41 1.52 -6.60 16.23
C ARG A 41 2.43 -5.63 16.99
N GLN A 42 3.74 -5.67 16.72
CA GLN A 42 4.68 -4.74 17.34
C GLN A 42 4.40 -3.30 16.93
N GLU A 43 4.14 -3.01 15.65
CA GLU A 43 3.79 -1.65 15.21
C GLU A 43 2.45 -1.17 15.82
N VAL A 44 1.43 -2.05 15.87
CA VAL A 44 0.13 -1.76 16.51
C VAL A 44 0.27 -1.43 17.99
N GLN A 45 1.17 -2.11 18.71
CA GLN A 45 1.47 -1.82 20.11
C GLN A 45 2.10 -0.45 20.33
N GLN A 46 2.76 0.13 19.32
CA GLN A 46 3.35 1.47 19.42
C GLN A 46 2.36 2.60 19.11
N LEU A 47 1.17 2.28 18.58
CA LEU A 47 0.16 3.29 18.29
C LEU A 47 -0.47 3.89 19.55
N PRO A 48 -0.95 5.15 19.50
CA PRO A 48 -1.86 5.68 20.50
C PRO A 48 -3.09 4.77 20.68
N ARG A 49 -3.62 4.72 21.90
CA ARG A 49 -4.74 3.83 22.26
C ARG A 49 -5.95 3.99 21.33
N THR A 50 -6.30 5.23 20.98
CA THR A 50 -7.43 5.57 20.11
C THR A 50 -7.32 4.97 18.70
N GLN A 51 -6.11 4.88 18.15
CA GLN A 51 -5.86 4.28 16.84
C GLN A 51 -5.76 2.76 16.96
N ARG A 52 -5.13 2.27 18.03
CA ARG A 52 -4.99 0.84 18.29
C ARG A 52 -6.35 0.14 18.40
N GLU A 53 -7.31 0.73 19.10
CA GLU A 53 -8.67 0.19 19.29
C GLU A 53 -9.47 0.06 17.97
N GLN A 54 -9.05 0.74 16.89
CA GLN A 54 -9.69 0.61 15.58
C GLN A 54 -9.25 -0.66 14.84
N ILE A 55 -8.02 -1.13 15.11
CA ILE A 55 -7.42 -2.30 14.48
C ILE A 55 -7.93 -3.55 15.18
N PRO A 56 -8.48 -4.55 14.45
CA PRO A 56 -8.90 -5.81 15.04
C PRO A 56 -7.74 -6.52 15.75
N ASP A 57 -8.01 -7.19 16.86
CA ASP A 57 -7.03 -8.09 17.47
C ASP A 57 -6.77 -9.30 16.57
N PHE A 58 -5.51 -9.73 16.47
CA PHE A 58 -5.13 -10.85 15.61
C PHE A 58 -3.87 -11.58 16.10
N LEU A 59 -3.88 -12.90 15.97
CA LEU A 59 -2.69 -13.74 16.18
C LEU A 59 -2.01 -14.12 14.87
N ARG A 60 -2.77 -14.26 13.78
CA ARG A 60 -2.21 -14.52 12.45
C ARG A 60 -2.63 -13.42 11.50
N PHE A 61 -1.77 -13.13 10.54
CA PHE A 61 -2.04 -12.16 9.49
C PHE A 61 -3.31 -12.54 8.69
N SER A 62 -3.58 -13.83 8.50
CA SER A 62 -4.83 -14.31 7.91
C SER A 62 -6.07 -13.83 8.69
N ASP A 63 -6.01 -13.86 10.02
CA ASP A 63 -7.13 -13.47 10.88
C ASP A 63 -7.34 -11.95 10.77
N LEU A 64 -6.25 -11.18 10.70
CA LEU A 64 -6.30 -9.74 10.45
C LEU A 64 -6.94 -9.43 9.08
N VAL A 65 -6.55 -10.15 8.02
CA VAL A 65 -7.12 -9.96 6.68
C VAL A 65 -8.63 -10.20 6.72
N GLU A 66 -9.09 -11.35 7.22
CA GLU A 66 -10.52 -11.64 7.26
C GLU A 66 -11.29 -10.62 8.12
N ALA A 67 -10.77 -10.26 9.30
CA ALA A 67 -11.41 -9.26 10.16
C ALA A 67 -11.44 -7.86 9.53
N TYR A 68 -10.36 -7.46 8.85
CA TYR A 68 -10.26 -6.16 8.19
C TYR A 68 -11.29 -6.02 7.06
N TYR A 69 -11.32 -6.99 6.14
CA TYR A 69 -12.20 -6.96 4.98
C TYR A 69 -13.67 -7.21 5.35
N ALA A 70 -13.96 -7.99 6.40
CA ALA A 70 -15.32 -8.17 6.90
C ALA A 70 -15.90 -6.89 7.53
N LYS A 71 -15.08 -6.09 8.23
CA LYS A 71 -15.50 -4.84 8.87
C LYS A 71 -15.81 -3.73 7.85
N GLY A 72 -15.14 -3.76 6.69
CA GLY A 72 -15.33 -2.78 5.61
C GLY A 72 -14.91 -1.35 5.98
N LEU A 73 -14.18 -1.16 7.09
CA LEU A 73 -13.64 0.14 7.49
C LEU A 73 -12.25 0.33 6.93
N LYS A 74 -11.99 1.51 6.37
CA LYS A 74 -10.67 1.89 5.88
C LYS A 74 -9.79 2.36 7.03
N ILE A 75 -8.75 1.59 7.31
CA ILE A 75 -7.75 1.91 8.34
C ILE A 75 -6.45 2.27 7.60
N PRO A 76 -6.01 3.54 7.60
CA PRO A 76 -4.89 4.01 6.77
C PRO A 76 -3.59 3.19 6.95
N GLN A 77 -3.29 2.80 8.19
CA GLN A 77 -2.16 1.94 8.54
C GLN A 77 -2.22 0.59 7.83
N LEU A 78 -3.41 0.00 7.75
CA LEU A 78 -3.61 -1.31 7.16
C LEU A 78 -3.70 -1.24 5.64
N GLU A 79 -4.32 -0.21 5.04
CA GLU A 79 -4.42 -0.08 3.58
C GLU A 79 -3.04 -0.15 2.91
N SER A 80 -2.07 0.63 3.41
CA SER A 80 -0.69 0.62 2.88
C SER A 80 0.01 -0.73 3.09
N CYS A 81 -0.24 -1.37 4.24
CA CYS A 81 0.32 -2.69 4.55
C CYS A 81 -0.24 -3.79 3.66
N MET A 82 -1.56 -3.82 3.46
CA MET A 82 -2.24 -4.89 2.72
C MET A 82 -1.72 -4.97 1.28
N VAL A 83 -1.52 -3.82 0.62
CA VAL A 83 -0.90 -3.77 -0.71
C VAL A 83 0.52 -4.32 -0.69
N THR A 84 1.34 -3.84 0.25
CA THR A 84 2.76 -4.23 0.35
C THR A 84 2.89 -5.73 0.64
N VAL A 85 2.11 -6.25 1.58
CA VAL A 85 2.09 -7.68 1.91
C VAL A 85 1.58 -8.50 0.72
N ALA A 86 0.52 -8.09 0.04
CA ALA A 86 -0.03 -8.81 -1.11
C ALA A 86 1.02 -8.97 -2.21
N GLN A 87 1.71 -7.88 -2.55
CA GLN A 87 2.72 -7.86 -3.60
C GLN A 87 3.95 -8.71 -3.24
N LEU A 88 4.46 -8.59 -2.00
CA LEU A 88 5.60 -9.37 -1.53
C LEU A 88 5.24 -10.85 -1.36
N ALA A 89 4.05 -11.16 -0.84
CA ALA A 89 3.52 -12.53 -0.74
C ALA A 89 3.37 -13.17 -2.11
N HIS A 90 2.88 -12.43 -3.09
CA HIS A 90 2.77 -12.91 -4.46
C HIS A 90 4.15 -13.21 -5.06
N TYR A 91 5.11 -12.30 -4.88
CA TYR A 91 6.50 -12.49 -5.32
C TYR A 91 7.13 -13.75 -4.71
N ILE A 92 7.07 -13.88 -3.38
CA ILE A 92 7.59 -15.04 -2.64
C ILE A 92 6.89 -16.32 -3.09
N GLY A 93 5.56 -16.28 -3.20
CA GLY A 93 4.74 -17.42 -3.58
C GLY A 93 5.05 -17.93 -4.98
N TYR A 94 5.31 -17.02 -5.93
CA TYR A 94 5.63 -17.37 -7.31
C TYR A 94 7.07 -17.90 -7.44
N TYR A 95 8.06 -17.12 -7.00
CA TYR A 95 9.47 -17.46 -7.21
C TYR A 95 9.99 -18.52 -6.24
N GLY A 96 9.34 -18.71 -5.10
CA GLY A 96 9.63 -19.83 -4.21
C GLY A 96 9.29 -21.19 -4.83
N GLU A 97 8.32 -21.23 -5.76
CA GLU A 97 7.96 -22.46 -6.49
C GLU A 97 8.62 -22.55 -7.86
N ASN A 98 8.97 -21.40 -8.45
CA ASN A 98 9.61 -21.31 -9.77
C ASN A 98 10.99 -20.63 -9.66
N PRO A 99 11.97 -21.22 -8.95
CA PRO A 99 13.25 -20.56 -8.67
C PRO A 99 14.08 -20.28 -9.94
N THR A 100 13.90 -21.08 -11.00
CA THR A 100 14.57 -20.88 -12.30
C THR A 100 14.04 -19.68 -13.08
N GLU A 101 12.89 -19.14 -12.69
CA GLU A 101 12.27 -17.97 -13.33
C GLU A 101 12.61 -16.66 -12.62
N LEU A 102 13.35 -16.71 -11.52
CA LEU A 102 13.77 -15.52 -10.78
C LEU A 102 14.48 -14.54 -11.74
N PRO A 103 14.04 -13.28 -11.86
CA PRO A 103 14.58 -12.37 -12.85
C PRO A 103 16.05 -12.10 -12.59
N ASN A 104 16.87 -12.17 -13.63
CA ASN A 104 18.25 -11.70 -13.55
C ASN A 104 18.24 -10.17 -13.31
N PRO A 105 18.82 -9.66 -12.20
CA PRO A 105 18.82 -8.24 -11.89
C PRO A 105 19.42 -7.35 -12.99
N THR A 106 20.39 -7.87 -13.76
CA THR A 106 21.04 -7.13 -14.85
C THR A 106 20.09 -6.89 -16.04
N ASN A 107 19.10 -7.75 -16.24
CA ASN A 107 18.14 -7.71 -17.36
C ASN A 107 16.70 -7.39 -16.93
N GLY A 108 16.50 -7.08 -15.65
CA GLY A 108 15.24 -6.69 -15.05
C GLY A 108 15.04 -5.17 -15.03
N ARG A 109 13.79 -4.73 -15.11
CA ARG A 109 13.36 -3.37 -14.76
C ARG A 109 12.23 -3.48 -13.75
N LEU A 110 12.26 -2.61 -12.75
CA LEU A 110 11.30 -2.59 -11.66
C LEU A 110 10.56 -1.26 -11.73
N LEU A 111 9.24 -1.31 -11.69
CA LEU A 111 8.37 -0.13 -11.63
C LEU A 111 7.44 -0.30 -10.44
N GLY A 112 7.41 0.69 -9.55
CA GLY A 112 6.44 0.76 -8.47
C GLY A 112 5.58 2.00 -8.59
N LEU A 113 4.28 1.85 -8.36
CA LEU A 113 3.31 2.94 -8.36
C LEU A 113 2.90 3.23 -6.91
N CYS A 114 3.06 4.47 -6.44
CA CYS A 114 2.71 4.87 -5.07
C CYS A 114 3.26 3.87 -4.03
N THR A 115 2.40 3.16 -3.29
CA THR A 115 2.79 2.15 -2.30
C THR A 115 3.58 0.97 -2.89
N GLY A 116 3.36 0.65 -4.17
CA GLY A 116 4.12 -0.39 -4.88
C GLY A 116 5.61 -0.11 -4.99
N LEU A 117 6.06 1.15 -4.81
CA LEU A 117 7.48 1.47 -4.70
C LEU A 117 8.16 0.77 -3.53
N LEU A 118 7.45 0.50 -2.43
CA LEU A 118 8.01 -0.22 -1.29
C LEU A 118 8.36 -1.66 -1.68
N ALA A 119 7.42 -2.38 -2.31
CA ALA A 119 7.65 -3.74 -2.77
C ALA A 119 8.72 -3.79 -3.87
N ALA A 120 8.68 -2.86 -4.83
CA ALA A 120 9.69 -2.76 -5.88
C ALA A 120 11.10 -2.51 -5.29
N SER A 121 11.21 -1.70 -4.24
CA SER A 121 12.49 -1.41 -3.58
C SER A 121 13.07 -2.63 -2.88
N VAL A 122 12.23 -3.48 -2.28
CA VAL A 122 12.67 -4.76 -1.69
C VAL A 122 13.25 -5.68 -2.75
N VAL A 123 12.57 -5.80 -3.89
CA VAL A 123 13.03 -6.62 -5.03
C VAL A 123 14.33 -6.07 -5.60
N ALA A 124 14.46 -4.75 -5.72
CA ALA A 124 15.68 -4.10 -6.18
C ALA A 124 16.88 -4.34 -5.25
N SER A 125 16.61 -4.49 -3.96
CA SER A 125 17.62 -4.56 -2.90
C SER A 125 17.99 -6.00 -2.49
N SER A 126 17.42 -7.01 -3.15
CA SER A 126 17.67 -8.42 -2.83
C SER A 126 18.04 -9.21 -4.08
N LYS A 127 19.01 -10.12 -3.93
CA LYS A 127 19.43 -11.04 -5.00
C LYS A 127 18.90 -12.45 -4.80
N THR A 128 18.54 -12.77 -3.56
CA THR A 128 18.02 -14.08 -3.17
C THR A 128 16.76 -13.94 -2.33
N LEU A 129 15.95 -14.99 -2.29
CA LEU A 129 14.78 -15.04 -1.42
C LEU A 129 15.12 -14.99 0.08
N GLY A 130 16.35 -15.38 0.46
CA GLY A 130 16.84 -15.25 1.84
C GLY A 130 17.12 -13.81 2.24
N GLU A 131 17.72 -13.01 1.35
CA GLU A 131 17.90 -11.56 1.55
C GLU A 131 16.58 -10.79 1.46
N PHE A 132 15.67 -11.26 0.59
CA PHE A 132 14.36 -10.65 0.36
C PHE A 132 13.49 -10.61 1.61
N LEU A 133 13.50 -11.70 2.41
CA LEU A 133 12.59 -11.87 3.52
C LEU A 133 12.76 -10.81 4.64
N PRO A 134 13.95 -10.57 5.21
CA PRO A 134 14.12 -9.52 6.22
C PRO A 134 13.80 -8.11 5.66
N LEU A 135 14.20 -7.82 4.42
CA LEU A 135 13.87 -6.55 3.76
C LEU A 135 12.36 -6.35 3.58
N SER A 136 11.63 -7.43 3.30
CA SER A 136 10.17 -7.41 3.19
C SER A 136 9.50 -7.00 4.49
N ILE A 137 10.00 -7.50 5.62
CA ILE A 137 9.47 -7.14 6.94
C ILE A 137 9.68 -5.65 7.23
N GLU A 138 10.87 -5.12 6.93
CA GLU A 138 11.14 -3.69 7.09
C GLU A 138 10.27 -2.82 6.18
N ALA A 139 10.06 -3.22 4.92
CA ALA A 139 9.16 -2.52 4.02
C ALA A 139 7.70 -2.50 4.53
N ILE A 140 7.24 -3.56 5.17
CA ILE A 140 5.91 -3.60 5.79
C ILE A 140 5.82 -2.66 6.99
N ARG A 141 6.86 -2.56 7.82
CA ARG A 141 6.91 -1.56 8.90
C ARG A 141 6.86 -0.15 8.35
N ILE A 142 7.63 0.12 7.29
CA ILE A 142 7.59 1.42 6.60
C ILE A 142 6.17 1.69 6.09
N ALA A 143 5.56 0.73 5.40
CA ALA A 143 4.18 0.86 4.90
C ALA A 143 3.19 1.19 6.03
N PHE A 144 3.29 0.50 7.17
CA PHE A 144 2.44 0.74 8.34
C PHE A 144 2.60 2.16 8.87
N ARG A 145 3.85 2.60 9.08
CA ARG A 145 4.18 3.93 9.60
C ARG A 145 3.82 5.04 8.63
N THR A 146 3.99 4.82 7.32
CA THR A 146 3.50 5.72 6.28
C THR A 146 1.99 5.87 6.39
N GLY A 147 1.25 4.76 6.51
CA GLY A 147 -0.20 4.79 6.73
C GLY A 147 -0.60 5.53 8.01
N SER A 148 0.15 5.39 9.11
CA SER A 148 -0.07 6.16 10.34
C SER A 148 0.13 7.65 10.13
N CYS A 149 1.20 8.04 9.44
CA CYS A 149 1.49 9.44 9.14
C CYS A 149 0.38 10.06 8.28
N VAL A 150 -0.06 9.34 7.23
CA VAL A 150 -1.17 9.75 6.37
C VAL A 150 -2.48 9.86 7.15
N GLY A 151 -2.78 8.88 8.01
CA GLY A 151 -3.95 8.91 8.88
C GLY A 151 -3.98 10.13 9.81
N ASN A 152 -2.85 10.44 10.45
CA ASN A 152 -2.72 11.62 11.32
C ASN A 152 -2.88 12.92 10.53
N ALA A 153 -2.29 13.01 9.34
CA ALA A 153 -2.41 14.17 8.47
C ALA A 153 -3.87 14.36 8.03
N LYS A 154 -4.55 13.27 7.64
CA LYS A 154 -5.98 13.26 7.33
C LYS A 154 -6.79 13.80 8.52
N GLU A 155 -6.61 13.26 9.72
CA GLU A 155 -7.34 13.68 10.92
C GLU A 155 -7.09 15.16 11.27
N ALA A 156 -5.88 15.67 11.03
CA ALA A 156 -5.56 17.07 11.28
C ALA A 156 -6.21 18.03 10.26
N LEU A 157 -6.36 17.59 9.00
CA LEU A 157 -6.94 18.38 7.92
C LEU A 157 -8.47 18.30 7.87
N GLU A 158 -9.05 17.15 8.19
CA GLU A 158 -10.47 16.88 8.07
C GLU A 158 -11.17 16.95 9.43
N GLN A 159 -11.76 18.12 9.73
CA GLN A 159 -12.52 18.36 10.97
C GLN A 159 -13.88 17.66 11.00
N ARG A 160 -14.31 17.03 9.90
CA ARG A 160 -15.59 16.32 9.81
C ARG A 160 -15.42 14.88 10.24
N ALA A 161 -15.83 14.60 11.48
CA ALA A 161 -15.89 13.23 11.98
C ALA A 161 -16.77 12.35 11.06
N GLY A 162 -16.19 11.28 10.51
CA GLY A 162 -16.93 10.24 9.80
C GLY A 162 -17.12 10.44 8.29
N ALA A 163 -16.41 11.38 7.65
CA ALA A 163 -16.35 11.45 6.19
C ALA A 163 -15.80 10.15 5.60
N LYS A 164 -16.56 9.54 4.69
CA LYS A 164 -16.26 8.26 4.03
C LYS A 164 -15.81 8.46 2.58
N GLU A 165 -15.80 9.70 2.12
CA GLU A 165 -15.43 10.09 0.78
C GLU A 165 -13.93 9.82 0.51
N SER A 166 -13.62 9.54 -0.74
CA SER A 166 -12.25 9.35 -1.19
C SER A 166 -11.50 10.68 -1.18
N TRP A 167 -10.24 10.63 -0.77
CA TRP A 167 -9.26 11.74 -0.86
C TRP A 167 -8.62 11.87 -2.25
N SER A 168 -9.13 11.13 -3.23
CA SER A 168 -8.68 11.23 -4.61
C SER A 168 -9.76 10.80 -5.58
N THR A 169 -9.73 11.38 -6.77
CA THR A 169 -10.60 11.00 -7.88
C THR A 169 -9.87 11.07 -9.21
N ILE A 170 -10.27 10.20 -10.14
CA ILE A 170 -9.73 10.18 -11.50
C ILE A 170 -10.54 11.14 -12.36
N VAL A 171 -9.86 12.02 -13.08
CA VAL A 171 -10.44 12.95 -14.04
C VAL A 171 -9.88 12.63 -15.42
N ALA A 172 -10.75 12.19 -16.33
CA ALA A 172 -10.41 11.84 -17.70
C ALA A 172 -10.61 13.03 -18.66
N GLY A 173 -9.90 13.02 -19.78
CA GLY A 173 -10.13 13.96 -20.89
C GLY A 173 -9.62 15.39 -20.65
N ILE A 174 -8.75 15.60 -19.66
CA ILE A 174 -8.10 16.88 -19.38
C ILE A 174 -6.59 16.69 -19.29
N SER A 175 -5.83 17.69 -19.76
CA SER A 175 -4.38 17.72 -19.58
C SER A 175 -4.00 18.18 -18.17
N GLU A 176 -2.83 17.78 -17.68
CA GLU A 176 -2.28 18.24 -16.41
C GLU A 176 -2.26 19.78 -16.31
N ASN A 177 -1.79 20.47 -17.36
CA ASN A 177 -1.73 21.94 -17.39
C ASN A 177 -3.12 22.58 -17.29
N ALA A 178 -4.10 22.04 -18.00
CA ALA A 178 -5.48 22.55 -17.95
C ALA A 178 -6.11 22.31 -16.58
N ALA A 179 -5.86 21.16 -15.95
CA ALA A 179 -6.35 20.86 -14.62
C ALA A 179 -5.71 21.76 -13.56
N ASN A 180 -4.39 21.93 -13.58
CA ASN A 180 -3.69 22.84 -12.67
C ASN A 180 -4.21 24.27 -12.81
N SER A 181 -4.40 24.75 -14.05
CA SER A 181 -4.96 26.09 -14.29
C SER A 181 -6.39 26.23 -13.74
N ALA A 182 -7.23 25.21 -13.93
CA ALA A 182 -8.60 25.20 -13.41
C ALA A 182 -8.64 25.16 -11.88
N LEU A 183 -7.78 24.35 -11.26
CA LEU A 183 -7.64 24.26 -9.80
C LEU A 183 -7.18 25.58 -9.21
N SER A 184 -6.13 26.21 -9.74
CA SER A 184 -5.64 27.51 -9.28
C SER A 184 -6.74 28.58 -9.32
N LYS A 185 -7.45 28.69 -10.45
CA LYS A 185 -8.57 29.62 -10.60
C LYS A 185 -9.68 29.34 -9.58
N PHE A 186 -10.05 28.07 -9.40
CA PHE A 186 -11.07 27.67 -8.43
C PHE A 186 -10.67 28.02 -6.99
N HIS A 187 -9.41 27.76 -6.60
CA HIS A 187 -8.92 28.08 -5.26
C HIS A 187 -8.89 29.59 -5.00
N GLU A 188 -8.47 30.39 -5.99
CA GLU A 188 -8.48 31.85 -5.91
C GLU A 188 -9.91 32.40 -5.77
N GLU A 189 -10.82 32.00 -6.65
CA GLU A 189 -12.22 32.49 -6.63
C GLU A 189 -12.94 32.13 -5.33
N ARG A 190 -12.64 30.95 -4.77
CA ARG A 190 -13.26 30.44 -3.54
C ARG A 190 -12.48 30.80 -2.27
N GLN A 191 -11.33 31.46 -2.40
CA GLN A 191 -10.43 31.80 -1.29
C GLN A 191 -10.09 30.57 -0.43
N ILE A 192 -9.78 29.45 -1.08
CA ILE A 192 -9.49 28.18 -0.40
C ILE A 192 -8.09 28.27 0.23
N PRO A 193 -7.96 28.04 1.56
CA PRO A 193 -6.66 28.08 2.23
C PRO A 193 -5.74 26.97 1.70
N ALA A 194 -4.44 27.23 1.67
CA ALA A 194 -3.45 26.32 1.08
C ALA A 194 -3.53 24.87 1.60
N SER A 195 -3.86 24.68 2.89
CA SER A 195 -4.01 23.35 3.50
C SER A 195 -5.22 22.55 3.00
N ALA A 196 -6.17 23.19 2.31
CA ALA A 196 -7.39 22.59 1.79
C ALA A 196 -7.49 22.66 0.26
N GLN A 197 -6.41 23.06 -0.43
CA GLN A 197 -6.37 23.11 -1.88
C GLN A 197 -6.19 21.71 -2.46
N ALA A 198 -6.96 21.41 -3.49
CA ALA A 198 -6.78 20.17 -4.25
C ALA A 198 -5.56 20.29 -5.17
N TYR A 199 -4.98 19.17 -5.58
CA TYR A 199 -3.82 19.16 -6.46
C TYR A 199 -3.81 17.93 -7.38
N VAL A 200 -3.13 18.05 -8.51
CA VAL A 200 -2.88 16.89 -9.39
C VAL A 200 -1.86 15.99 -8.71
N SER A 201 -2.30 14.80 -8.28
CA SER A 201 -1.47 13.85 -7.53
C SER A 201 -0.88 12.73 -8.40
N ALA A 202 -1.45 12.49 -9.58
CA ALA A 202 -0.88 11.58 -10.56
C ALA A 202 -1.30 11.96 -11.99
N VAL A 203 -0.47 11.59 -12.97
CA VAL A 203 -0.70 11.86 -14.39
C VAL A 203 -0.49 10.58 -15.19
N SER A 204 -1.45 10.27 -16.05
CA SER A 204 -1.36 9.20 -17.05
C SER A 204 -1.68 9.74 -18.43
N VAL A 205 -1.55 8.90 -19.46
CA VAL A 205 -1.82 9.28 -20.85
C VAL A 205 -3.28 9.71 -21.08
N MET A 206 -4.24 9.11 -20.37
CA MET A 206 -5.67 9.34 -20.62
C MET A 206 -6.41 10.06 -19.49
N ALA A 207 -5.79 10.14 -18.31
CA ALA A 207 -6.43 10.70 -17.12
C ALA A 207 -5.40 11.21 -16.13
N ILE A 208 -5.86 12.09 -15.26
CA ILE A 208 -5.14 12.55 -14.09
C ILE A 208 -5.85 12.10 -12.82
N THR A 209 -5.13 12.06 -11.70
CA THR A 209 -5.72 11.93 -10.37
C THR A 209 -5.63 13.29 -9.69
N VAL A 210 -6.75 13.74 -9.13
CA VAL A 210 -6.82 14.93 -8.30
C VAL A 210 -7.08 14.48 -6.86
N SER A 211 -6.32 15.04 -5.92
CA SER A 211 -6.39 14.79 -4.48
C SER A 211 -6.69 16.06 -3.71
#